data_AF-A0A8T1W6N2-F1
#
_entry.id   AF-A0A8T1W6N2-F1
#
_cell.length_a   1.000
_cell.length_b   1.000
_cell.length_c   1.000
_cell.angle_alpha   90.00
_cell.angle_beta   90.00
_cell.angle_gamma   90.00
#
_symmetry.space_group_name_H-M   'P 1'
#
loop_
_entity.id
_entity.type
_entity.pdbx_description
1 polymer ?
#
loop_
_entity_poly.entity_id
_entity_poly.type
_entity_poly.pdbx_seq_one_letter_code
_entity_poly.pdbx_strand_id
1 'polypeptide(L)'
;MVLVTTDTFLAKVTEFYAAAQTSKGSVAISCKSVPVAKVNTKAQQKLHKLTVEDGEHVLLFRACKYGNNKHKKKYSTVVTAVNHTSFHAALSQIVKTKVDVAAKDVSAKGPKRVVAKVKKTTE
;
A
#
# COMPACT_ATOMS: atom_id res chain seq x y z
N MET A 1 -1.42 -10.33 -12.18
CA MET A 1 -1.14 -10.09 -10.74
C MET A 1 0.12 -10.87 -10.43
N VAL A 2 1.12 -10.24 -9.81
CA VAL A 2 2.44 -10.83 -9.61
C VAL A 2 2.65 -11.08 -8.13
N LEU A 3 2.88 -12.33 -7.78
CA LEU A 3 3.26 -12.68 -6.42
C LEU A 3 4.77 -12.53 -6.26
N VAL A 4 5.21 -11.87 -5.19
CA VAL A 4 6.61 -11.52 -4.92
C VAL A 4 6.96 -11.75 -3.45
N THR A 5 8.26 -11.74 -3.15
CA THR A 5 8.77 -11.77 -1.77
C THR A 5 8.30 -10.54 -0.98
N THR A 6 8.32 -10.66 0.34
CA THR A 6 7.93 -9.59 1.27
C THR A 6 8.72 -8.30 1.03
N ASP A 7 10.04 -8.38 0.85
CA ASP A 7 10.89 -7.21 0.61
C ASP A 7 10.57 -6.52 -0.71
N THR A 8 10.40 -7.31 -1.77
CA THR A 8 10.02 -6.81 -3.09
C THR A 8 8.65 -6.13 -3.03
N PHE A 9 7.71 -6.70 -2.27
CA PHE A 9 6.39 -6.12 -2.09
C PHE A 9 6.46 -4.75 -1.40
N LEU A 10 7.22 -4.62 -0.31
CA LEU A 10 7.40 -3.36 0.41
C LEU A 10 8.07 -2.29 -0.45
N ALA A 11 9.05 -2.67 -1.27
CA ALA A 11 9.66 -1.78 -2.26
C ALA A 11 8.62 -1.27 -3.29
N LYS A 12 7.78 -2.16 -3.82
CA LYS A 12 6.70 -1.79 -4.75
C LYS A 12 5.62 -0.93 -4.12
N VAL A 13 5.27 -1.16 -2.86
CA VAL A 13 4.35 -0.29 -2.12
C VAL A 13 4.93 1.13 -1.99
N THR A 14 6.24 1.24 -1.70
CA THR A 14 6.94 2.52 -1.62
C THR A 14 6.91 3.25 -2.98
N GLU A 15 7.19 2.54 -4.08
CA GLU A 15 7.08 3.07 -5.44
C GLU A 15 5.64 3.55 -5.75
N PHE A 16 4.62 2.80 -5.32
CA PHE A 16 3.23 3.20 -5.52
C PHE A 16 2.88 4.49 -4.79
N TYR A 17 3.32 4.65 -3.54
CA TYR A 17 3.11 5.90 -2.80
C TYR A 17 3.86 7.08 -3.42
N ALA A 18 5.11 6.89 -3.84
CA ALA A 18 5.86 7.94 -4.54
C ALA A 18 5.17 8.36 -5.85
N ALA A 19 4.71 7.39 -6.64
CA ALA A 19 3.99 7.66 -7.89
C ALA A 19 2.58 8.25 -7.65
N ALA A 20 1.96 8.01 -6.50
CA ALA A 20 0.67 8.59 -6.13
C ALA A 20 0.80 10.04 -5.65
N GLN A 21 1.93 10.43 -5.07
CA GLN A 21 2.22 11.82 -4.72
C GLN A 21 2.30 12.71 -5.98
N THR A 22 2.87 12.20 -7.08
CA THR A 22 3.05 12.98 -8.32
C THR A 22 1.83 13.02 -9.23
N SER A 23 0.89 12.09 -9.07
CA SER A 23 -0.30 12.01 -9.92
C SER A 23 -1.51 11.64 -9.08
N LYS A 24 -2.55 12.49 -9.10
CA LYS A 24 -3.81 12.38 -8.34
C LYS A 24 -4.37 10.94 -8.38
N GLY A 25 -3.95 10.12 -7.43
CA GLY A 25 -4.26 8.71 -7.37
C GLY A 25 -4.03 8.20 -5.95
N SER A 26 -4.68 7.11 -5.59
CA SER A 26 -4.53 6.48 -4.28
C SER A 26 -3.82 5.13 -4.41
N VAL A 27 -3.32 4.59 -3.30
CA VAL A 27 -2.78 3.24 -3.23
C VAL A 27 -3.80 2.41 -2.45
N ALA A 28 -4.27 1.33 -3.06
CA ALA A 28 -5.13 0.36 -2.41
C ALA A 28 -4.29 -0.83 -1.95
N ILE A 29 -4.38 -1.13 -0.66
CA ILE A 29 -3.77 -2.30 -0.03
C ILE A 29 -4.89 -3.12 0.58
N SER A 30 -4.97 -4.40 0.23
CA SER A 30 -5.93 -5.32 0.84
C SER A 30 -5.20 -6.49 1.50
N CYS A 31 -5.75 -6.94 2.62
CA CYS A 31 -5.31 -8.10 3.37
C CYS A 31 -6.46 -9.11 3.42
N LYS A 32 -6.16 -10.39 3.19
CA LYS A 32 -7.13 -11.47 3.32
C LYS A 32 -6.46 -12.72 3.88
N SER A 33 -7.08 -13.35 4.86
CA SER A 33 -6.70 -14.69 5.31
C SER A 33 -7.07 -15.71 4.22
N VAL A 34 -6.10 -16.54 3.83
CA VAL A 34 -6.27 -17.56 2.80
C VAL A 34 -5.64 -18.88 3.25
N PRO A 35 -6.28 -20.03 2.97
CA PRO A 35 -5.69 -21.34 3.27
C PRO A 35 -4.36 -21.52 2.53
N VAL A 36 -3.37 -22.12 3.21
CA VAL A 36 -2.04 -22.39 2.63
C VAL A 36 -2.16 -23.19 1.33
N ALA A 37 -3.04 -24.19 1.29
CA ALA A 37 -3.28 -25.01 0.10
C ALA A 37 -3.65 -24.19 -1.16
N LYS A 38 -4.28 -23.02 -1.00
CA LYS A 38 -4.68 -22.16 -2.14
C LYS A 38 -3.57 -21.26 -2.65
N VAL A 39 -2.54 -21.00 -1.84
CA VAL A 39 -1.43 -20.12 -2.20
C VAL A 39 -0.15 -20.90 -2.52
N ASN A 40 0.02 -22.08 -1.93
CA ASN A 40 1.19 -22.95 -2.03
C ASN A 40 1.31 -23.67 -3.40
N THR A 41 1.27 -22.89 -4.46
CA THR A 41 1.59 -23.31 -5.83
C THR A 41 3.09 -23.56 -5.98
N LYS A 42 3.52 -24.32 -6.98
CA LYS A 42 4.96 -24.64 -7.22
C LYS A 42 5.86 -23.38 -7.28
N ALA A 43 5.32 -22.25 -7.73
CA ALA A 43 6.03 -20.97 -7.73
C ALA A 43 6.20 -20.37 -6.32
N GLN A 44 5.24 -20.59 -5.42
CA GLN A 44 5.33 -20.16 -4.02
C GLN A 44 6.27 -21.00 -3.18
N GLN A 45 6.31 -22.31 -3.42
CA GLN A 45 7.25 -23.20 -2.72
C GLN A 45 8.70 -22.74 -2.93
N LYS A 46 9.03 -22.19 -4.11
CA LYS A 46 10.35 -21.63 -4.40
C LYS A 46 10.65 -20.31 -3.69
N LEU A 47 9.61 -19.50 -3.38
CA LEU A 47 9.78 -18.17 -2.79
C LEU A 47 9.68 -18.16 -1.26
N HIS A 48 8.73 -18.90 -0.70
CA HIS A 48 8.39 -18.84 0.72
C HIS A 48 8.51 -20.19 1.43
N LYS A 49 8.70 -21.31 0.70
CA LYS A 49 8.77 -22.68 1.26
C LYS A 49 7.77 -22.88 2.41
N LEU A 50 6.50 -22.54 2.18
CA LEU A 50 5.47 -22.61 3.22
C LEU A 50 5.40 -24.03 3.77
N THR A 51 5.60 -24.16 5.07
CA THR A 51 5.62 -25.42 5.82
C THR A 51 4.35 -25.56 6.64
N VAL A 52 4.14 -26.76 7.21
CA VAL A 52 2.99 -27.05 8.07
C VAL A 52 3.00 -26.17 9.34
N GLU A 53 4.20 -25.73 9.75
CA GLU A 53 4.43 -24.81 10.88
C GLU A 53 3.87 -23.40 10.64
N ASP A 54 3.63 -23.01 9.38
CA ASP A 54 3.07 -21.70 9.03
C ASP A 54 1.55 -21.61 9.27
N GLY A 55 0.94 -22.70 9.74
CA GLY A 55 -0.48 -22.80 10.08
C GLY A 55 -1.39 -23.10 8.89
N GLU A 56 -2.66 -23.37 9.16
CA GLU A 56 -3.66 -23.70 8.13
C GLU A 56 -3.94 -22.51 7.19
N HIS A 57 -3.78 -21.30 7.71
CA HIS A 57 -4.07 -20.04 7.04
C HIS A 57 -2.89 -19.07 7.09
N VAL A 58 -2.69 -18.34 6.00
CA VAL A 58 -1.71 -17.27 5.87
C VAL A 58 -2.38 -15.98 5.39
N LEU A 59 -1.72 -14.85 5.62
CA LEU A 59 -2.23 -13.54 5.21
C LEU A 59 -1.71 -13.19 3.82
N LEU A 60 -2.64 -13.04 2.87
CA LEU A 60 -2.34 -12.57 1.52
C LEU A 60 -2.54 -11.06 1.45
N PHE A 61 -1.45 -10.34 1.27
CA PHE A 61 -1.47 -8.90 1.00
C PHE A 61 -1.46 -8.65 -0.50
N ARG A 62 -2.24 -7.67 -0.95
CA ARG A 62 -2.28 -7.21 -2.33
C ARG A 62 -2.18 -5.70 -2.37
N ALA A 63 -1.37 -5.17 -3.28
CA ALA A 63 -1.21 -3.73 -3.47
C ALA A 63 -1.39 -3.34 -4.94
N CYS A 64 -2.06 -2.22 -5.16
CA CYS A 64 -2.16 -1.58 -6.46
C CYS A 64 -2.39 -0.07 -6.37
N LYS A 65 -1.94 0.67 -7.38
CA LYS A 65 -2.29 2.08 -7.55
C LYS A 65 -3.73 2.22 -8.10
N TYR A 66 -4.61 2.83 -7.32
CA TYR A 66 -6.00 3.14 -7.64
C TYR A 66 -6.08 4.28 -8.69
N GLY A 67 -7.09 4.23 -9.57
CA GLY A 67 -7.36 5.27 -10.57
C GLY A 67 -7.11 4.90 -12.04
N ASN A 68 -6.63 3.70 -12.36
CA ASN A 68 -6.77 3.12 -13.72
C ASN A 68 -6.57 1.60 -13.65
N ASN A 69 -7.68 0.87 -13.45
CA ASN A 69 -7.68 -0.52 -12.97
C ASN A 69 -7.44 -1.58 -14.06
N LYS A 70 -7.48 -1.20 -15.35
CA LYS A 70 -7.46 -2.15 -16.48
C LYS A 70 -6.06 -2.57 -16.94
N HIS A 71 -5.01 -1.78 -16.64
CA HIS A 71 -3.65 -2.03 -17.16
C HIS A 71 -2.50 -1.94 -16.14
N LYS A 72 -2.77 -1.78 -14.84
CA LYS A 72 -1.69 -1.61 -13.85
C LYS A 72 -1.31 -2.92 -13.15
N LYS A 73 0.00 -3.16 -13.05
CA LYS A 73 0.59 -4.30 -12.34
C LYS A 73 0.11 -4.29 -10.88
N LYS A 74 -0.52 -5.39 -10.47
CA LYS A 74 -0.91 -5.67 -9.09
C LYS A 74 0.14 -6.60 -8.50
N TYR A 75 0.65 -6.26 -7.32
CA TYR A 75 1.59 -7.09 -6.58
C TYR A 75 0.89 -7.75 -5.40
N SER A 76 1.35 -8.93 -5.04
CA SER A 76 0.87 -9.65 -3.87
C SER A 76 2.02 -10.34 -3.15
N THR A 77 1.90 -10.50 -1.84
CA THR A 77 2.85 -11.24 -1.03
C THR A 77 2.09 -12.04 0.03
N VAL A 78 2.69 -13.13 0.48
CA VAL A 78 2.16 -13.94 1.58
C VAL A 78 3.00 -13.68 2.82
N VAL A 79 2.28 -13.48 3.93
CA VAL A 79 2.82 -13.19 5.24
C VAL A 79 2.31 -14.27 6.17
N THR A 80 3.24 -14.91 6.87
CA THR A 80 2.97 -16.00 7.82
C THR A 80 2.87 -15.43 9.23
N ALA A 81 2.44 -16.25 10.19
CA ALA A 81 2.34 -15.81 11.58
C ALA A 81 3.69 -15.32 12.13
N VAL A 82 4.79 -15.95 11.73
CA VAL A 82 6.14 -15.67 12.22
C VAL A 82 6.64 -14.29 11.80
N ASN A 83 6.39 -13.89 10.54
CA ASN A 83 6.89 -12.63 9.99
C ASN A 83 5.85 -11.50 9.94
N HIS A 84 4.63 -11.74 10.44
CA HIS A 84 3.55 -10.76 10.42
C HIS A 84 3.92 -9.46 11.13
N THR A 85 4.51 -9.54 12.34
CA THR A 85 4.81 -8.36 13.16
C THR A 85 5.84 -7.45 12.50
N SER A 86 6.94 -8.02 11.98
CA SER A 86 7.99 -7.26 11.29
C SER A 86 7.48 -6.67 9.98
N PHE A 87 6.68 -7.42 9.22
CA PHE A 87 6.04 -6.93 8.00
C PHE A 87 5.11 -5.75 8.28
N HIS A 88 4.23 -5.87 9.28
CA HIS A 88 3.26 -4.82 9.61
C HIS A 88 3.96 -3.54 10.10
N ALA A 89 5.04 -3.68 10.88
CA ALA A 89 5.85 -2.54 11.31
C ALA A 89 6.48 -1.80 10.11
N ALA A 90 7.10 -2.54 9.19
CA ALA A 90 7.71 -1.95 7.99
C ALA A 90 6.67 -1.28 7.08
N LEU A 91 5.53 -1.94 6.86
CA LEU A 91 4.43 -1.37 6.07
C LEU A 91 3.88 -0.10 6.73
N SER A 92 3.67 -0.12 8.04
CA SER A 92 3.19 1.04 8.80
C SER A 92 4.15 2.22 8.71
N GLN A 93 5.47 1.96 8.77
CA GLN A 93 6.49 3.00 8.62
C GLN A 93 6.44 3.64 7.23
N ILE A 94 6.28 2.85 6.16
CA ILE A 94 6.14 3.36 4.79
C ILE A 94 4.92 4.28 4.69
N VAL A 95 3.76 3.82 5.19
CA VAL A 95 2.51 4.59 5.14
C VAL A 95 2.67 5.90 5.92
N LYS A 96 3.16 5.84 7.16
CA LYS A 96 3.38 7.05 7.99
C LYS A 96 4.32 8.05 7.32
N THR A 97 5.46 7.58 6.83
CA THR A 97 6.47 8.46 6.21
C THR A 97 5.93 9.13 4.95
N LYS A 98 5.21 8.40 4.09
CA LYS A 98 4.71 8.94 2.82
C LYS A 98 3.43 9.76 2.95
N VAL A 99 2.61 9.49 3.97
CA VAL A 99 1.44 10.31 4.32
C VAL A 99 1.85 11.61 5.02
N ASP A 100 2.81 11.59 5.95
CA ASP A 100 3.32 12.81 6.61
C ASP A 100 3.97 13.76 5.58
N VAL A 101 4.76 13.23 4.64
CA VAL A 101 5.29 14.03 3.52
C VAL A 101 4.17 14.70 2.71
N ALA A 102 3.06 14.01 2.47
CA ALA A 102 1.91 14.60 1.78
C ALA A 102 1.22 15.70 2.63
N ALA A 103 1.10 15.51 3.95
CA ALA A 103 0.53 16.51 4.85
C ALA A 103 1.41 17.77 4.93
N LYS A 104 2.74 17.61 4.98
CA LYS A 104 3.69 18.72 4.99
C LYS A 104 3.76 19.47 3.64
N ASP A 105 3.65 18.77 2.50
CA ASP A 105 3.58 19.42 1.17
C ASP A 105 2.27 20.20 0.97
N VAL A 106 1.15 19.67 1.48
CA VAL A 106 -0.13 20.39 1.52
C VAL A 106 -0.04 21.61 2.44
N SER A 107 0.66 21.50 3.57
CA SER A 107 0.90 22.65 4.46
C SER A 107 1.85 23.71 3.85
N ALA A 108 2.77 23.31 2.96
CA ALA A 108 3.68 24.22 2.26
C ALA A 108 2.97 24.99 1.13
N LYS A 109 1.92 24.40 0.53
CA LYS A 109 0.95 25.14 -0.28
C LYS A 109 -0.04 25.81 0.67
N GLY A 110 0.38 26.93 1.25
CA GLY A 110 -0.40 27.69 2.24
C GLY A 110 -1.88 27.81 1.88
N PRO A 111 -2.77 27.96 2.88
CA PRO A 111 -4.22 27.97 2.65
C PRO A 111 -4.52 29.00 1.58
N LYS A 112 -5.12 28.55 0.46
CA LYS A 112 -5.72 29.45 -0.53
C LYS A 112 -6.75 30.28 0.22
N ARG A 113 -6.33 31.47 0.63
CA ARG A 113 -7.16 32.48 1.27
C ARG A 113 -8.18 32.90 0.21
N VAL A 114 -9.36 32.28 0.23
CA VAL A 114 -10.51 32.75 -0.54
C VAL A 114 -10.89 34.09 0.08
N VAL A 115 -10.40 35.18 -0.52
CA VAL A 115 -10.80 36.52 -0.13
C VAL A 115 -12.21 36.70 -0.69
N ALA A 116 -13.22 36.40 0.13
CA ALA A 116 -14.59 36.80 -0.18
C ALA A 116 -14.61 38.34 -0.20
N LYS A 117 -14.76 38.90 -1.40
CA LYS A 117 -14.89 40.35 -1.61
C LYS A 117 -16.26 40.78 -1.09
N VAL A 118 -16.33 41.17 0.18
CA VAL A 118 -17.52 41.81 0.75
C VAL A 118 -17.64 43.19 0.12
N LYS A 119 -18.64 43.37 -0.73
CA LYS A 119 -19.03 44.66 -1.29
C LYS A 119 -19.76 45.43 -0.19
N LYS A 120 -19.12 46.43 0.42
CA LYS A 120 -19.82 47.41 1.27
C LYS A 120 -20.73 48.23 0.38
N THR A 121 -22.04 48.15 0.63
CA THR A 121 -23.02 49.13 0.20
C THR A 121 -23.10 50.16 1.32
N THR A 122 -22.79 51.41 1.02
CA THR A 122 -23.00 52.56 1.92
C THR A 122 -24.46 53.00 1.74
N GLU A 123 -25.15 53.27 2.86
CA GLU A 123 -26.46 53.94 2.90
C GLU A 123 -26.36 55.42 2.53
#